data_AF-A0A4Q2X1B8-F1
#
_entry.id   AF-A0A4Q2X1B8-F1
#
_cell.length_a   1.000
_cell.length_b   1.000
_cell.length_c   1.000
_cell.angle_alpha   90.00
_cell.angle_beta   90.00
_cell.angle_gamma   90.00
#
_symmetry.space_group_name_H-M   'P 1'
#
loop_
_entity.id
_entity.type
_entity.pdbx_description
1 polymer ?
#
loop_
_entity_poly.entity_id
_entity_poly.type
_entity_poly.pdbx_seq_one_letter_code
_entity_poly.pdbx_strand_id
1 'polypeptide(L)'
;VGAFGERKITICLDRVIGNTVTGYSIVAGNERAFSGSWTKIGPDFTIAAKEPGDHPHDGTFQMTWMSKKKNLLGEWKANDVKIGSRKFDLPSRKFKYDPKAGRYPESSQKLLKEEDVENMKSEPLRLMRNEIYARHGYSFKLADMREHFDKEDWYMPVAVDITSKLTKTEKANADLIKRYEKYSAEHYDDFGR
;
A
#
# COMPACT_ATOMS: atom_id res chain seq x y z
N VAL A 1 1.03 -5.61 7.80
CA VAL A 1 0.69 -4.20 7.52
C VAL A 1 0.12 -3.57 8.77
N GLY A 2 0.34 -2.27 8.98
CA GLY A 2 -0.17 -1.54 10.14
C GLY A 2 0.41 -0.13 10.20
N ALA A 3 0.15 0.57 11.30
CA ALA A 3 0.54 1.96 11.48
C ALA A 3 2.07 2.14 11.57
N PHE A 4 2.54 3.27 11.04
CA PHE A 4 3.93 3.71 11.02
C PHE A 4 3.97 5.25 11.03
N GLY A 5 3.79 5.83 12.22
CA GLY A 5 3.43 7.24 12.33
C GLY A 5 2.07 7.49 11.69
N GLU A 6 1.97 8.50 10.83
CA GLU A 6 0.73 8.87 10.11
C GLU A 6 0.46 8.03 8.85
N ARG A 7 1.35 7.07 8.54
CA ARG A 7 1.28 6.25 7.31
C ARG A 7 1.12 4.78 7.66
N LYS A 8 0.70 3.96 6.70
CA LYS A 8 0.87 2.51 6.79
C LYS A 8 2.28 2.06 6.37
N ILE A 9 2.80 1.05 7.07
CA ILE A 9 3.94 0.23 6.62
C ILE A 9 3.49 -1.19 6.36
N THR A 10 4.01 -1.76 5.27
CA THR A 10 3.98 -3.20 5.02
C THR A 10 5.40 -3.73 5.08
N ILE A 11 5.60 -4.82 5.81
CA ILE A 11 6.85 -5.59 5.84
C ILE A 11 6.57 -6.93 5.17
N CYS A 12 7.34 -7.24 4.14
CA CYS A 12 7.31 -8.51 3.44
C CYS A 12 8.65 -9.22 3.65
N LEU A 13 8.61 -10.42 4.23
CA LEU A 13 9.77 -11.31 4.31
C LEU A 13 9.74 -12.19 3.05
N ASP A 14 10.75 -12.02 2.19
CA ASP A 14 10.83 -12.72 0.91
C ASP A 14 11.51 -14.07 1.08
N ARG A 15 12.69 -14.08 1.72
CA ARG A 15 13.51 -15.27 1.82
C ARG A 15 14.21 -15.40 3.17
N VAL A 16 14.28 -16.63 3.64
CA VAL A 16 15.10 -17.02 4.78
C VAL A 16 16.01 -18.16 4.35
N ILE A 17 17.33 -17.95 4.40
CA ILE A 17 18.35 -18.97 4.10
C ILE A 17 19.31 -19.02 5.27
N GLY A 18 19.38 -20.16 5.96
CA GLY A 18 20.18 -20.29 7.17
C GLY A 18 19.77 -19.21 8.17
N ASN A 19 20.74 -18.39 8.60
CA ASN A 19 20.49 -17.29 9.53
C ASN A 19 20.22 -15.93 8.86
N THR A 20 20.14 -15.88 7.53
CA THR A 20 19.92 -14.65 6.77
C THR A 20 18.45 -14.51 6.40
N VAL A 21 17.95 -13.28 6.50
CA VAL A 21 16.62 -12.90 6.04
C VAL A 21 16.73 -11.75 5.04
N THR A 22 15.97 -11.83 3.97
CA THR A 22 15.77 -10.74 3.01
C THR A 22 14.29 -10.43 2.89
N GLY A 23 13.99 -9.18 2.60
CA GLY A 23 12.63 -8.72 2.45
C GLY A 23 12.59 -7.29 1.96
N TYR A 24 11.42 -6.68 2.04
CA TYR A 24 11.24 -5.28 1.70
C TYR A 24 10.15 -4.65 2.55
N SER A 25 10.29 -3.34 2.77
CA SER A 25 9.28 -2.48 3.37
C SER A 25 8.54 -1.73 2.25
N ILE A 26 7.27 -1.42 2.46
CA ILE A 26 6.52 -0.49 1.62
C ILE A 26 5.92 0.58 2.52
N VAL A 27 6.28 1.84 2.25
CA VAL A 27 5.75 3.03 2.94
C VAL A 27 5.47 4.11 1.91
N ALA A 28 4.23 4.56 1.85
CA ALA A 28 3.80 5.68 1.01
C ALA A 28 4.22 5.59 -0.48
N GLY A 29 4.04 4.42 -1.08
CA GLY A 29 4.39 4.16 -2.47
C GLY A 29 5.88 3.99 -2.75
N ASN A 30 6.70 3.90 -1.71
CA ASN A 30 8.12 3.58 -1.81
C ASN A 30 8.34 2.16 -1.29
N GLU A 31 8.93 1.32 -2.14
CA GLU A 31 9.41 -0.01 -1.76
C GLU A 31 10.90 0.08 -1.45
N ARG A 32 11.31 -0.53 -0.35
CA ARG A 32 12.72 -0.55 0.06
C ARG A 32 13.15 -1.92 0.52
N ALA A 33 14.07 -2.52 -0.21
CA ALA A 33 14.66 -3.79 0.17
C ALA A 33 15.43 -3.66 1.50
N PHE A 34 15.41 -4.71 2.30
CA PHE A 34 16.25 -4.86 3.47
C PHE A 34 16.84 -6.27 3.52
N SER A 35 17.96 -6.39 4.23
CA SER A 35 18.57 -7.68 4.54
C SER A 35 19.08 -7.70 5.96
N GLY A 36 19.14 -8.87 6.56
CA GLY A 36 19.45 -9.00 7.96
C GLY A 36 19.69 -10.43 8.41
N SER A 37 19.72 -10.60 9.71
CA SER A 37 19.78 -11.88 10.38
C SER A 37 18.60 -12.04 11.31
N TRP A 38 18.25 -13.29 11.58
CA TRP A 38 17.25 -13.62 12.58
C TRP A 38 17.85 -14.45 13.71
N THR A 39 17.16 -14.59 14.83
CA THR A 39 17.52 -15.49 15.92
C THR A 39 16.26 -15.98 16.59
N LYS A 40 16.24 -17.24 17.03
CA LYS A 40 15.11 -17.81 17.74
C LYS A 40 15.23 -17.52 19.24
N ILE A 41 14.16 -17.03 19.86
CA ILE A 41 14.05 -16.82 21.30
C ILE A 41 12.79 -17.54 21.79
N GLY A 42 12.96 -18.76 22.30
CA GLY A 42 11.84 -19.61 22.69
C GLY A 42 10.91 -19.91 21.49
N PRO A 43 9.61 -19.57 21.56
CA PRO A 43 8.70 -19.72 20.43
C PRO A 43 8.79 -18.58 19.40
N ASP A 44 9.44 -17.47 19.75
CA ASP A 44 9.45 -16.23 18.97
C ASP A 44 10.78 -16.07 18.22
N PHE A 45 10.83 -15.10 17.30
CA PHE A 45 12.01 -14.84 16.49
C PHE A 45 12.33 -13.35 16.50
N THR A 46 13.58 -13.00 16.76
CA THR A 46 14.08 -11.64 16.58
C THR A 46 14.73 -11.50 15.22
N ILE A 47 14.59 -10.34 14.61
CA ILE A 47 15.13 -9.99 13.30
C ILE A 47 15.81 -8.64 13.42
N ALA A 48 17.09 -8.60 13.05
CA ALA A 48 17.85 -7.36 12.88
C ALA A 48 18.16 -7.21 11.39
N ALA A 49 17.62 -6.17 10.76
CA ALA A 49 17.80 -5.93 9.32
C ALA A 49 18.16 -4.48 9.03
N LYS A 50 18.77 -4.23 7.89
CA LYS A 50 19.13 -2.90 7.39
C LYS A 50 18.67 -2.71 5.96
N GLU A 51 18.22 -1.49 5.67
CA GLU A 51 18.08 -1.00 4.30
C GLU A 51 19.49 -0.68 3.74
N PRO A 52 19.68 -0.59 2.41
CA PRO A 52 21.02 -0.45 1.81
C PRO A 52 21.85 0.75 2.28
N GLY A 53 21.22 1.83 2.76
CA GLY A 53 21.91 3.03 3.26
C GLY A 53 22.30 4.03 2.17
N ASP A 54 21.75 3.87 0.96
CA ASP A 54 22.00 4.76 -0.18
C ASP A 54 20.94 5.87 -0.31
N HIS A 55 19.93 5.89 0.56
CA HIS A 55 18.85 6.88 0.56
C HIS A 55 18.75 7.59 1.92
N PRO A 56 18.44 8.91 1.97
CA PRO A 56 18.33 9.66 3.23
C PRO A 56 17.29 9.11 4.22
N HIS A 57 16.32 8.36 3.71
CA HIS A 57 15.25 7.73 4.50
C HIS A 57 15.50 6.24 4.74
N ASP A 58 16.75 5.79 4.65
CA ASP A 58 17.13 4.44 5.05
C ASP A 58 17.39 4.34 6.55
N GLY A 59 17.16 3.15 7.07
CA GLY A 59 17.39 2.85 8.46
C GLY A 59 17.63 1.37 8.73
N THR A 60 17.47 1.03 10.00
CA THR A 60 17.63 -0.31 10.53
C THR A 60 16.35 -0.73 11.24
N PHE A 61 16.01 -2.00 11.10
CA PHE A 61 14.89 -2.65 11.73
C PHE A 61 15.36 -3.53 12.88
N GLN A 62 14.70 -3.41 14.02
CA GLN A 62 14.72 -4.38 15.11
C GLN A 62 13.29 -4.89 15.28
N MET A 63 13.05 -6.16 14.96
CA MET A 63 11.72 -6.74 14.94
C MET A 63 11.65 -8.04 15.73
N THR A 64 10.47 -8.34 16.26
CA THR A 64 10.17 -9.59 16.94
C THR A 64 8.88 -10.16 16.38
N TRP A 65 8.99 -11.35 15.76
CA TRP A 65 7.83 -12.15 15.40
C TRP A 65 7.33 -12.91 16.62
N MET A 66 6.12 -12.57 17.06
CA MET A 66 5.44 -13.19 18.18
C MET A 66 4.58 -14.35 17.66
N SER A 67 5.08 -15.58 17.76
CA SER A 67 4.47 -16.74 17.10
C SER A 67 3.05 -17.05 17.58
N LYS A 68 2.78 -16.86 18.87
CA LYS A 68 1.43 -17.10 19.44
C LYS A 68 0.41 -16.08 18.97
N LYS A 69 0.79 -14.81 18.94
CA LYS A 69 -0.09 -13.69 18.55
C LYS A 69 -0.16 -13.50 17.03
N LYS A 70 0.76 -14.09 16.26
CA LYS A 70 0.90 -13.92 14.81
C LYS A 70 1.02 -12.44 14.43
N ASN A 71 1.85 -11.69 15.16
CA ASN A 71 2.15 -10.31 14.86
C ASN A 71 3.67 -10.06 14.87
N LEU A 72 4.08 -9.10 14.06
CA LEU A 72 5.45 -8.61 13.98
C LEU A 72 5.51 -7.26 14.69
N LEU A 73 6.12 -7.25 15.88
CA LEU A 73 6.46 -6.03 16.60
C LEU A 73 7.79 -5.52 16.10
N GLY A 74 8.01 -4.22 16.06
CA GLY A 74 9.33 -3.71 15.78
C GLY A 74 9.49 -2.22 15.89
N GLU A 75 10.73 -1.81 15.72
CA GLU A 75 11.16 -0.43 15.63
C GLU A 75 12.06 -0.29 14.41
N TRP A 76 11.74 0.69 13.57
CA TRP A 76 12.64 1.19 12.55
C TRP A 76 13.33 2.44 13.07
N LYS A 77 14.65 2.52 12.92
CA LYS A 77 15.45 3.68 13.28
C LYS A 77 16.19 4.17 12.04
N ALA A 78 15.96 5.42 11.68
CA ALA A 78 16.66 6.07 10.58
C ALA A 78 18.17 6.11 10.83
N ASN A 79 18.94 6.02 9.74
CA ASN A 79 20.38 6.26 9.77
C ASN A 79 20.68 7.74 10.09
N ASP A 80 19.88 8.67 9.56
CA ASP A 80 19.89 10.07 9.99
C ASP A 80 19.11 10.24 11.30
N VAL A 81 19.84 10.58 12.36
CA VAL A 81 19.31 10.80 13.71
C VAL A 81 18.20 11.87 13.78
N LYS A 82 18.15 12.81 12.83
CA LYS A 82 17.11 13.87 12.78
C LYS A 82 15.73 13.33 12.39
N ILE A 83 15.67 12.24 11.64
CA ILE A 83 14.41 11.59 11.25
C ILE A 83 13.82 10.80 12.44
N GLY A 84 14.70 10.27 13.29
CA GLY A 84 14.33 9.54 14.51
C GLY A 84 13.92 8.09 14.24
N SER A 85 13.05 7.56 15.10
CA SER A 85 12.55 6.18 15.01
C SER A 85 11.02 6.10 14.94
N ARG A 86 10.53 4.95 14.50
CA ARG A 86 9.11 4.64 14.39
C ARG A 86 8.88 3.21 14.82
N LYS A 87 7.96 3.03 15.77
CA LYS A 87 7.50 1.71 16.23
C LYS A 87 6.32 1.25 15.40
N PHE A 88 6.16 -0.05 15.28
CA PHE A 88 5.04 -0.68 14.60
C PHE A 88 4.63 -1.98 15.28
N ASP A 89 3.34 -2.27 15.19
CA ASP A 89 2.73 -3.55 15.55
C ASP A 89 1.91 -4.02 14.34
N LEU A 90 2.40 -5.07 13.69
CA LEU A 90 1.88 -5.52 12.40
C LEU A 90 1.26 -6.91 12.59
N PRO A 91 -0.08 -7.03 12.68
CA PRO A 91 -0.71 -8.33 12.59
C PRO A 91 -0.38 -8.96 11.23
N SER A 92 -0.10 -10.26 11.26
CA SER A 92 0.11 -11.04 10.05
C SER A 92 -1.18 -11.09 9.24
N ARG A 93 -1.13 -10.56 8.02
CA ARG A 93 -2.25 -10.58 7.10
C ARG A 93 -1.80 -11.20 5.78
N LYS A 94 -2.63 -12.06 5.21
CA LYS A 94 -2.48 -12.52 3.83
C LYS A 94 -3.20 -11.53 2.93
N PHE A 95 -2.51 -10.99 1.95
CA PHE A 95 -3.16 -10.19 0.93
C PHE A 95 -4.15 -11.06 0.15
N LYS A 96 -5.35 -10.52 -0.08
CA LYS A 96 -6.40 -11.16 -0.86
C LYS A 96 -7.09 -10.08 -1.69
N TYR A 97 -7.02 -10.23 -3.01
CA TYR A 97 -7.80 -9.39 -3.93
C TYR A 97 -9.30 -9.63 -3.71
N ASP A 98 -10.06 -8.55 -3.64
CA ASP A 98 -11.52 -8.57 -3.58
C ASP A 98 -12.10 -7.54 -4.55
N PRO A 99 -12.74 -7.97 -5.66
CA PRO A 99 -13.33 -7.06 -6.66
C PRO A 99 -14.56 -6.31 -6.13
N LYS A 100 -15.08 -6.68 -4.95
CA LYS A 100 -16.27 -6.08 -4.35
C LYS A 100 -15.94 -5.05 -3.27
N ALA A 101 -14.67 -4.91 -2.91
CA ALA A 101 -14.25 -4.03 -1.84
C ALA A 101 -14.26 -2.56 -2.29
N GLY A 102 -14.65 -1.67 -1.36
CA GLY A 102 -14.72 -0.23 -1.59
C GLY A 102 -16.08 0.26 -2.09
N ARG A 103 -16.13 1.52 -2.51
CA ARG A 103 -17.37 2.24 -2.83
C ARG A 103 -17.87 1.99 -4.26
N TYR A 104 -16.97 1.67 -5.19
CA TYR A 104 -17.28 1.53 -6.61
C TYR A 104 -16.93 0.13 -7.15
N PRO A 105 -17.49 -0.96 -6.58
CA PRO A 105 -17.18 -2.34 -6.95
C PRO A 105 -17.40 -2.64 -8.45
N GLU A 106 -18.36 -1.96 -9.08
CA GLU A 106 -18.67 -2.08 -10.49
C GLU A 106 -17.46 -1.82 -11.40
N SER A 107 -16.51 -0.99 -10.97
CA SER A 107 -15.27 -0.68 -11.70
C SER A 107 -14.34 -1.88 -11.90
N SER A 108 -14.48 -2.94 -11.10
CA SER A 108 -13.80 -4.24 -11.30
C SER A 108 -14.74 -5.39 -11.67
N GLN A 109 -16.06 -5.22 -11.57
CA GLN A 109 -17.03 -6.29 -11.79
C GLN A 109 -17.62 -6.33 -13.20
N LYS A 110 -17.81 -5.17 -13.84
CA LYS A 110 -18.40 -5.06 -15.19
C LYS A 110 -17.60 -4.08 -16.05
N LEU A 111 -17.74 -4.20 -17.36
CA LEU A 111 -17.28 -3.15 -18.27
C LEU A 111 -18.22 -1.95 -18.12
N LEU A 112 -17.65 -0.79 -17.81
CA LEU A 112 -18.38 0.47 -17.69
C LEU A 112 -18.67 1.07 -19.07
N LYS A 113 -19.78 1.78 -19.16
CA LYS A 113 -20.18 2.60 -20.32
C LYS A 113 -20.03 4.08 -19.99
N GLU A 114 -20.11 4.92 -21.01
CA GLU A 114 -20.08 6.39 -20.88
C GLU A 114 -21.17 6.89 -19.91
N GLU A 115 -22.38 6.35 -20.03
CA GLU A 115 -23.53 6.61 -19.15
C GLU A 115 -23.25 6.32 -17.66
N ASP A 116 -22.33 5.39 -17.35
CA ASP A 116 -21.98 5.06 -15.96
C ASP A 116 -21.10 6.16 -15.31
N VAL A 117 -20.43 7.02 -16.11
CA VAL A 117 -19.41 7.98 -15.61
C VAL A 117 -19.65 9.44 -16.01
N GLU A 118 -20.45 9.71 -17.04
CA GLU A 118 -20.54 11.03 -17.68
C GLU A 118 -21.06 12.15 -16.78
N ASN A 119 -21.89 11.82 -15.79
CA ASN A 119 -22.49 12.78 -14.86
C ASN A 119 -21.75 12.89 -13.51
N MET A 120 -20.59 12.23 -13.37
CA MET A 120 -19.82 12.24 -12.14
C MET A 120 -18.85 13.44 -12.09
N LYS A 121 -18.69 14.04 -10.89
CA LYS A 121 -17.66 15.06 -10.63
C LYS A 121 -16.26 14.43 -10.67
N SER A 122 -15.24 15.25 -10.86
CA SER A 122 -13.83 14.83 -10.97
C SER A 122 -13.34 14.00 -9.80
N GLU A 123 -13.66 14.42 -8.56
CA GLU A 123 -13.19 13.73 -7.35
C GLU A 123 -13.76 12.30 -7.21
N PRO A 124 -15.07 12.04 -7.31
CA PRO A 124 -15.63 10.68 -7.39
C PRO A 124 -15.00 9.80 -8.46
N LEU A 125 -14.74 10.35 -9.66
CA LEU A 125 -14.10 9.61 -10.74
C LEU A 125 -12.65 9.24 -10.38
N ARG A 126 -11.91 10.18 -9.79
CA ARG A 126 -10.54 9.93 -9.32
C ARG A 126 -10.51 8.85 -8.24
N LEU A 127 -11.44 8.86 -7.29
CA LEU A 127 -11.56 7.81 -6.26
C LEU A 127 -11.90 6.46 -6.89
N MET A 128 -12.92 6.41 -7.76
CA MET A 128 -13.33 5.21 -8.50
C MET A 128 -12.16 4.58 -9.28
N ARG A 129 -11.40 5.41 -10.01
CA ARG A 129 -10.21 4.93 -10.74
C ARG A 129 -9.19 4.36 -9.77
N ASN A 130 -8.83 5.07 -8.71
CA ASN A 130 -7.78 4.64 -7.78
C ASN A 130 -8.21 3.42 -6.94
N GLU A 131 -9.50 3.23 -6.70
CA GLU A 131 -10.03 2.06 -5.99
C GLU A 131 -9.69 0.75 -6.71
N ILE A 132 -9.70 0.75 -8.05
CA ILE A 132 -9.20 -0.38 -8.86
C ILE A 132 -7.77 -0.75 -8.45
N TYR A 133 -6.87 0.22 -8.35
CA TYR A 133 -5.46 0.01 -7.98
C TYR A 133 -5.33 -0.43 -6.52
N ALA A 134 -6.13 0.16 -5.63
CA ALA A 134 -6.15 -0.16 -4.21
C ALA A 134 -6.56 -1.62 -3.95
N ARG A 135 -7.52 -2.18 -4.70
CA ARG A 135 -7.93 -3.60 -4.59
C ARG A 135 -6.80 -4.57 -4.93
N HIS A 136 -5.89 -4.16 -5.81
CA HIS A 136 -4.67 -4.93 -6.16
C HIS A 136 -3.50 -4.70 -5.19
N GLY A 137 -3.73 -3.91 -4.14
CA GLY A 137 -2.76 -3.63 -3.09
C GLY A 137 -1.72 -2.58 -3.48
N TYR A 138 -2.05 -1.68 -4.40
CA TYR A 138 -1.16 -0.59 -4.79
C TYR A 138 -0.94 0.39 -3.62
N SER A 139 0.31 0.75 -3.36
CA SER A 139 0.69 1.75 -2.37
C SER A 139 0.80 3.14 -3.00
N PHE A 140 -0.06 4.07 -2.60
CA PHE A 140 -0.13 5.39 -3.22
C PHE A 140 1.03 6.32 -2.83
N LYS A 141 1.58 7.04 -3.81
CA LYS A 141 2.53 8.16 -3.60
C LYS A 141 1.84 9.50 -3.37
N LEU A 142 0.60 9.66 -3.83
CA LEU A 142 -0.19 10.87 -3.61
C LEU A 142 -0.76 10.87 -2.18
N ALA A 143 -0.62 12.00 -1.48
CA ALA A 143 -0.98 12.10 -0.06
C ALA A 143 -2.48 11.92 0.17
N ASP A 144 -3.31 12.59 -0.60
CA ASP A 144 -4.76 12.49 -0.52
C ASP A 144 -5.28 11.06 -0.74
N MET A 145 -4.75 10.35 -1.73
CA MET A 145 -5.14 8.97 -2.00
C MET A 145 -4.70 8.02 -0.88
N ARG A 146 -3.50 8.23 -0.31
CA ARG A 146 -3.09 7.48 0.88
C ARG A 146 -4.02 7.75 2.05
N GLU A 147 -4.27 9.01 2.38
CA GLU A 147 -5.08 9.39 3.53
C GLU A 147 -6.51 8.88 3.42
N HIS A 148 -7.04 8.80 2.19
CA HIS A 148 -8.31 8.16 1.91
C HIS A 148 -8.25 6.65 2.15
N PHE A 149 -7.41 5.92 1.39
CA PHE A 149 -7.42 4.45 1.44
C PHE A 149 -6.80 3.87 2.73
N ASP A 150 -5.91 4.57 3.43
CA ASP A 150 -5.36 4.10 4.71
C ASP A 150 -6.45 3.96 5.79
N LYS A 151 -7.60 4.64 5.65
CA LYS A 151 -8.75 4.50 6.54
C LYS A 151 -9.66 3.31 6.19
N GLU A 152 -9.48 2.72 5.01
CA GLU A 152 -10.27 1.58 4.55
C GLU A 152 -9.73 0.26 5.14
N ASP A 153 -10.58 -0.52 5.80
CA ASP A 153 -10.20 -1.77 6.47
C ASP A 153 -9.77 -2.88 5.48
N TRP A 154 -10.40 -2.87 4.30
CA TRP A 154 -10.13 -3.81 3.22
C TRP A 154 -8.82 -3.49 2.50
N TYR A 155 -8.33 -2.25 2.59
CA TYR A 155 -7.13 -1.81 1.88
C TYR A 155 -5.84 -2.30 2.55
N MET A 156 -4.93 -2.81 1.71
CA MET A 156 -3.64 -3.34 2.12
C MET A 156 -2.56 -3.00 1.08
N PRO A 157 -1.72 -1.97 1.32
CA PRO A 157 -0.65 -1.60 0.40
C PRO A 157 0.48 -2.64 0.43
N VAL A 158 0.59 -3.47 -0.60
CA VAL A 158 1.60 -4.56 -0.70
C VAL A 158 2.43 -4.52 -1.99
N ALA A 159 2.18 -3.56 -2.88
CA ALA A 159 2.91 -3.42 -4.13
C ALA A 159 3.06 -1.95 -4.55
N VAL A 160 4.15 -1.61 -5.23
CA VAL A 160 4.36 -0.31 -5.88
C VAL A 160 4.10 -0.34 -7.39
N ASP A 161 3.92 -1.52 -7.95
CA ASP A 161 3.45 -1.74 -9.32
C ASP A 161 2.43 -2.88 -9.34
N ILE A 162 1.29 -2.63 -9.99
CA ILE A 162 0.19 -3.58 -10.14
C ILE A 162 -0.23 -3.74 -11.61
N THR A 163 0.52 -3.18 -12.56
CA THR A 163 0.16 -3.09 -13.99
C THR A 163 -0.12 -4.46 -14.61
N SER A 164 0.63 -5.48 -14.20
CA SER A 164 0.47 -6.87 -14.63
C SER A 164 -0.72 -7.58 -13.98
N LYS A 165 -1.24 -7.06 -12.87
CA LYS A 165 -2.36 -7.64 -12.11
C LYS A 165 -3.73 -7.14 -12.60
N LEU A 166 -3.78 -5.97 -13.23
CA LEU A 166 -5.01 -5.40 -13.75
C LEU A 166 -5.59 -6.27 -14.88
N THR A 167 -6.87 -6.59 -14.75
CA THR A 167 -7.63 -7.28 -15.79
C THR A 167 -7.85 -6.38 -17.01
N LYS A 168 -8.24 -6.97 -18.14
CA LYS A 168 -8.63 -6.19 -19.35
C LYS A 168 -9.78 -5.21 -19.05
N THR A 169 -10.77 -5.67 -18.27
CA THR A 169 -11.91 -4.85 -17.85
C THR A 169 -11.47 -3.67 -16.99
N GLU A 170 -10.62 -3.91 -15.99
CA GLU A 170 -10.11 -2.84 -15.10
C GLU A 170 -9.27 -1.82 -15.85
N LYS A 171 -8.45 -2.25 -16.83
CA LYS A 171 -7.70 -1.34 -17.70
C LYS A 171 -8.63 -0.45 -18.51
N ALA A 172 -9.60 -1.06 -19.20
CA ALA A 172 -10.59 -0.33 -20.00
C ALA A 172 -11.40 0.66 -19.16
N ASN A 173 -11.84 0.25 -17.96
CA ASN A 173 -12.56 1.09 -17.03
C ASN A 173 -11.70 2.23 -16.49
N ALA A 174 -10.46 1.96 -16.08
CA ALA A 174 -9.54 2.99 -15.60
C ALA A 174 -9.27 4.04 -16.67
N ASP A 175 -9.13 3.63 -17.94
CA ASP A 175 -8.97 4.54 -19.07
C ASP A 175 -10.23 5.37 -19.35
N LEU A 176 -11.41 4.75 -19.32
CA LEU A 176 -12.68 5.46 -19.46
C LEU A 176 -12.86 6.51 -18.36
N ILE A 177 -12.72 6.10 -17.09
CA ILE A 177 -12.86 6.99 -15.93
C ILE A 177 -11.86 8.14 -16.01
N LYS A 178 -10.60 7.87 -16.39
CA LYS A 178 -9.57 8.93 -16.53
C LYS A 178 -9.94 9.98 -17.58
N ARG A 179 -10.57 9.59 -18.70
CA ARG A 179 -11.03 10.55 -19.71
C ARG A 179 -12.11 11.48 -19.14
N TYR A 180 -13.07 10.92 -18.42
CA TYR A 180 -14.16 11.70 -17.81
C TYR A 180 -13.70 12.52 -16.60
N GLU A 181 -12.72 12.05 -15.82
CA GLU A 181 -12.10 12.82 -14.73
C GLU A 181 -11.50 14.12 -15.28
N LYS A 182 -10.76 14.02 -16.42
CA LYS A 182 -10.20 15.19 -17.09
C LYS A 182 -11.28 16.13 -17.62
N TYR A 183 -12.28 15.59 -18.34
CA TYR A 183 -13.39 16.39 -18.85
C TYR A 183 -14.14 17.11 -17.72
N SER A 184 -14.39 16.40 -16.63
CA SER A 184 -15.14 16.92 -15.48
C SER A 184 -14.39 18.02 -14.73
N ALA A 185 -13.08 17.85 -14.53
CA ALA A 185 -12.21 18.86 -13.95
C ALA A 185 -12.18 20.17 -14.77
N GLU A 186 -12.29 20.06 -16.11
CA GLU A 186 -12.23 21.21 -17.01
C GLU A 186 -13.60 21.92 -17.18
N HIS A 187 -14.73 21.25 -16.93
CA HIS A 187 -16.06 21.75 -17.28
C HIS A 187 -17.05 21.91 -16.11
N TYR A 188 -16.86 21.20 -14.99
CA TYR A 188 -17.81 21.19 -13.88
C TYR A 188 -17.27 21.75 -12.56
N ASP A 189 -15.97 21.69 -12.33
CA ASP A 189 -15.39 22.12 -11.05
C ASP A 189 -15.27 23.66 -10.92
N ASP A 190 -15.28 24.40 -12.05
CA ASP A 190 -15.23 25.87 -12.08
C ASP A 190 -16.61 26.57 -11.99
N PHE A 191 -17.70 25.84 -12.20
CA PHE A 191 -19.06 26.38 -12.14
C PHE A 191 -19.80 25.81 -10.94
N GLY A 192 -19.55 26.39 -9.76
CA GLY A 192 -20.12 25.99 -8.48
C GLY A 192 -21.62 25.66 -8.54
N ARG A 193 -21.92 24.38 -8.35
CA ARG A 193 -23.23 23.84 -7.95
C ARG A 193 -23.06 22.94 -6.73
#